data_AF-X1TE18-F1
#
_entry.id   AF-X1TE18-F1
#
_cell.length_a   1.000
_cell.length_b   1.000
_cell.length_c   1.000
_cell.angle_alpha   90.00
_cell.angle_beta   90.00
_cell.angle_gamma   90.00
#
_symmetry.space_group_name_H-M   'P 1'
#
loop_
_entity.id
_entity.type
_entity.pdbx_description
1 polymer ?
#
loop_
_entity_poly.entity_id
_entity_poly.type
_entity_poly.pdbx_seq_one_letter_code
_entity_poly.pdbx_strand_id
1 'polypeptide(L)'
;MKYADEQLGGVTNLNVSREIATFSRNHIIPDVGAKVEEAGYSFHRYIVGSPFNEGRLRYSTTKINDGRQSFGIYNTFSFILEGKRYGDVTNMLQRRTQAQLAAMLAFLEVIDNARKDILAITESTRELLKQAVATTENEEVVIQMDYFPDSTRKVVRFPIFNFHTWRTEEKDLAPFEPLVKPKKSITKPAAYIFSRKEKRLIDLLAKHQITMYQLKKSTDLAVEGYRLRHISVRQEEGKELVNVDAHPFQHTATFR
;
A
#
# COMPACT_ATOMS: atom_id res chain seq x y z
N MET A 1 20.95 14.09 -4.70
CA MET A 1 19.59 13.79 -5.25
C MET A 1 19.39 12.28 -5.30
N LYS A 2 18.19 11.74 -5.05
CA LYS A 2 17.91 10.30 -5.23
C LYS A 2 18.27 9.86 -6.67
N TYR A 3 18.95 8.73 -6.85
CA TYR A 3 19.54 8.30 -8.12
C TYR A 3 19.36 6.80 -8.39
N ALA A 4 18.13 6.31 -8.32
CA ALA A 4 17.76 5.03 -8.92
C ALA A 4 17.10 5.32 -10.27
N ASP A 5 17.56 4.69 -11.36
CA ASP A 5 16.88 4.79 -12.66
C ASP A 5 15.48 4.20 -12.55
N GLU A 6 15.36 3.07 -11.85
CA GLU A 6 14.11 2.36 -11.63
C GLU A 6 13.92 1.96 -10.16
N GLN A 7 12.66 1.98 -9.73
CA GLN A 7 12.28 1.48 -8.41
C GLN A 7 11.06 0.60 -8.47
N LEU A 8 11.08 -0.53 -7.76
CA LEU A 8 9.92 -1.42 -7.64
C LEU A 8 9.44 -1.51 -6.19
N GLY A 9 8.14 -1.35 -5.99
CA GLY A 9 7.46 -1.49 -4.71
C GLY A 9 6.35 -2.52 -4.77
N GLY A 10 6.28 -3.40 -3.77
CA GLY A 10 5.18 -4.37 -3.55
C GLY A 10 4.34 -3.98 -2.33
N VAL A 11 3.17 -4.59 -2.16
CA VAL A 11 2.18 -4.30 -1.08
C VAL A 11 2.78 -4.19 0.32
N THR A 12 2.19 -3.34 1.16
CA THR A 12 2.63 -3.12 2.55
C THR A 12 1.48 -2.94 3.55
N ASN A 13 0.24 -2.92 3.07
CA ASN A 13 -0.93 -2.87 3.92
C ASN A 13 -1.06 -4.18 4.73
N LEU A 14 -1.31 -4.07 6.04
CA LEU A 14 -1.35 -5.20 6.98
C LEU A 14 -2.55 -6.14 6.76
N ASN A 15 -3.56 -5.72 6.01
CA ASN A 15 -4.70 -6.57 5.64
C ASN A 15 -4.43 -7.42 4.39
N VAL A 16 -3.25 -7.27 3.75
CA VAL A 16 -2.83 -8.14 2.66
C VAL A 16 -2.11 -9.36 3.24
N SER A 17 -2.29 -10.53 2.63
CA SER A 17 -1.57 -11.74 3.02
C SER A 17 -0.07 -11.48 3.20
N ARG A 18 0.45 -11.87 4.36
CA ARG A 18 1.88 -11.81 4.68
C ARG A 18 2.71 -12.61 3.70
N GLU A 19 2.16 -13.70 3.16
CA GLU A 19 2.84 -14.53 2.17
C GLU A 19 3.06 -13.75 0.87
N ILE A 20 2.03 -13.08 0.34
CA ILE A 20 2.15 -12.20 -0.84
C ILE A 20 3.20 -11.10 -0.59
N ALA A 21 3.11 -10.42 0.56
CA ALA A 21 4.04 -9.35 0.90
C ALA A 21 5.48 -9.84 1.03
N THR A 22 5.68 -11.02 1.63
CA THR A 22 7.00 -11.62 1.83
C THR A 22 7.58 -12.12 0.51
N PHE A 23 6.79 -12.81 -0.30
CA PHE A 23 7.20 -13.32 -1.60
C PHE A 23 7.58 -12.16 -2.54
N SER A 24 6.76 -11.12 -2.58
CA SER A 24 7.06 -9.88 -3.31
C SER A 24 8.39 -9.27 -2.88
N ARG A 25 8.63 -9.20 -1.56
CA ARG A 25 9.82 -8.53 -1.00
C ARG A 25 11.10 -9.33 -1.16
N ASN A 26 11.02 -10.65 -1.04
CA ASN A 26 12.20 -11.51 -0.93
C ASN A 26 12.57 -12.19 -2.26
N HIS A 27 11.64 -12.29 -3.21
CA HIS A 27 11.87 -12.94 -4.51
C HIS A 27 11.64 -11.96 -5.65
N ILE A 28 10.41 -11.50 -5.86
CA ILE A 28 10.07 -10.70 -7.06
C ILE A 28 10.90 -9.39 -7.12
N ILE A 29 10.93 -8.60 -6.05
CA ILE A 29 11.63 -7.29 -6.08
C ILE A 29 13.14 -7.45 -6.28
N PRO A 30 13.85 -8.31 -5.52
CA PRO A 30 15.27 -8.55 -5.74
C PRO A 30 15.59 -9.09 -7.14
N ASP A 31 14.82 -10.06 -7.64
CA ASP A 31 15.11 -10.72 -8.92
C ASP A 31 14.91 -9.75 -10.10
N VAL A 32 13.88 -8.89 -10.04
CA VAL A 32 13.72 -7.80 -11.01
C VAL A 32 14.87 -6.82 -10.91
N GLY A 33 15.28 -6.46 -9.69
CA GLY A 33 16.39 -5.56 -9.47
C GLY A 33 17.69 -6.05 -10.10
N ALA A 34 18.05 -7.31 -9.87
CA ALA A 34 19.25 -7.93 -10.43
C ALA A 34 19.27 -7.87 -11.96
N LYS A 35 18.13 -8.12 -12.62
CA LYS A 35 18.01 -8.05 -14.08
C LYS A 35 18.10 -6.62 -14.62
N VAL A 36 17.54 -5.64 -13.91
CA VAL A 36 17.66 -4.22 -14.26
C VAL A 36 19.12 -3.75 -14.15
N GLU A 37 19.82 -4.20 -13.11
CA GLU A 37 21.24 -3.91 -12.90
C GLU A 37 22.13 -4.59 -13.96
N GLU A 38 21.85 -5.84 -14.31
CA GLU A 38 22.51 -6.55 -15.42
C GLU A 38 22.35 -5.80 -16.76
N ALA A 39 21.18 -5.18 -16.98
CA ALA A 39 20.92 -4.34 -18.15
C ALA A 39 21.60 -2.96 -18.11
N GLY A 40 22.37 -2.63 -17.05
CA GLY A 40 23.16 -1.40 -16.93
C GLY A 40 22.42 -0.19 -16.34
N TYR A 41 21.29 -0.42 -15.65
CA TYR A 41 20.49 0.62 -15.00
C TYR A 41 20.52 0.47 -13.49
N SER A 42 20.51 1.59 -12.75
CA SER A 42 20.46 1.49 -11.29
C SER A 42 19.05 1.15 -10.80
N PHE A 43 18.96 0.24 -9.84
CA PHE A 43 17.71 -0.18 -9.25
C PHE A 43 17.70 0.09 -7.75
N HIS A 44 16.53 0.35 -7.19
CA HIS A 44 16.34 0.27 -5.74
C HIS A 44 14.90 -0.10 -5.38
N ARG A 45 14.68 -0.76 -4.24
CA ARG A 45 13.31 -0.95 -3.74
C ARG A 45 12.63 0.39 -3.48
N TYR A 46 11.40 0.55 -3.95
CA TYR A 46 10.69 1.82 -3.87
C TYR A 46 10.64 2.44 -2.46
N ILE A 47 11.22 3.65 -2.31
CA ILE A 47 11.16 4.45 -1.08
C ILE A 47 10.49 5.80 -1.30
N VAL A 48 9.71 6.23 -0.32
CA VAL A 48 9.01 7.52 -0.31
C VAL A 48 9.47 8.38 0.86
N GLY A 49 9.13 9.67 0.79
CA GLY A 49 9.49 10.66 1.80
C GLY A 49 10.88 11.29 1.60
N SER A 50 11.33 11.97 2.66
CA SER A 50 12.47 12.88 2.65
C SER A 50 13.45 12.56 3.78
N PRO A 51 14.78 12.57 3.53
CA PRO A 51 15.81 12.44 4.55
C PRO A 51 16.17 13.78 5.25
N PHE A 52 15.44 14.86 4.97
CA PHE A 52 15.68 16.18 5.56
C PHE A 52 14.82 16.43 6.80
N ASN A 53 15.10 17.51 7.55
CA ASN A 53 14.43 17.85 8.81
C ASN A 53 12.90 17.75 8.71
N GLU A 54 12.28 17.15 9.74
CA GLU A 54 10.83 16.83 9.85
C GLU A 54 10.32 15.76 8.86
N GLY A 55 11.17 15.26 7.97
CA GLY A 55 10.88 14.16 7.07
C GLY A 55 11.14 12.78 7.67
N ARG A 56 10.62 11.76 6.99
CA ARG A 56 10.97 10.35 7.19
C ARG A 56 11.08 9.63 5.86
N LEU A 57 11.93 8.62 5.80
CA LEU A 57 11.99 7.67 4.69
C LEU A 57 11.27 6.37 5.08
N ARG A 58 10.53 5.79 4.14
CA ARG A 58 9.84 4.51 4.34
C ARG A 58 9.60 3.80 3.03
N TYR A 59 9.27 2.52 3.10
CA TYR A 59 8.93 1.72 1.92
C TYR A 59 7.48 1.90 1.52
N SER A 60 7.18 2.70 0.50
CA SER A 60 5.80 2.93 0.03
C SER A 60 4.85 3.55 1.08
N THR A 61 3.64 3.91 0.63
CA THR A 61 2.43 4.10 1.44
C THR A 61 1.77 2.77 1.86
N THR A 62 0.98 2.77 2.93
CA THR A 62 0.05 1.68 3.36
C THR A 62 -1.42 1.97 3.00
N LYS A 63 -1.70 3.16 2.46
CA LYS A 63 -3.06 3.68 2.30
C LYS A 63 -3.85 2.90 1.25
N ILE A 64 -5.10 2.59 1.57
CA ILE A 64 -5.95 1.78 0.71
C ILE A 64 -6.37 2.47 -0.60
N ASN A 65 -6.33 3.79 -0.63
CA ASN A 65 -6.65 4.56 -1.84
C ASN A 65 -5.47 4.63 -2.84
N ASP A 66 -4.35 3.98 -2.53
CA ASP A 66 -3.26 3.75 -3.47
C ASP A 66 -3.58 2.54 -4.35
N GLY A 67 -3.36 2.65 -5.66
CA GLY A 67 -3.69 1.60 -6.62
C GLY A 67 -3.12 0.24 -6.21
N ARG A 68 -1.87 0.21 -5.76
CA ARG A 68 -1.20 -1.04 -5.38
C ARG A 68 -1.83 -1.69 -4.14
N GLN A 69 -2.20 -0.88 -3.15
CA GLN A 69 -2.78 -1.38 -1.91
C GLN A 69 -4.26 -1.76 -2.11
N SER A 70 -5.02 -0.98 -2.90
CA SER A 70 -6.43 -1.26 -3.21
C SER A 70 -6.61 -2.60 -3.91
N PHE A 71 -5.75 -2.95 -4.87
CA PHE A 71 -5.78 -4.29 -5.47
C PHE A 71 -5.19 -5.33 -4.53
N GLY A 72 -4.16 -4.97 -3.77
CA GLY A 72 -3.49 -5.83 -2.80
C GLY A 72 -4.41 -6.46 -1.77
N ILE A 73 -5.38 -5.71 -1.22
CA ILE A 73 -6.30 -6.21 -0.17
C ILE A 73 -7.21 -7.35 -0.62
N TYR A 74 -7.35 -7.58 -1.92
CA TYR A 74 -8.03 -8.76 -2.47
C TYR A 74 -7.09 -9.97 -2.56
N ASN A 75 -6.01 -9.97 -1.77
CA ASN A 75 -4.91 -10.92 -1.83
C ASN A 75 -4.41 -11.12 -3.26
N THR A 76 -4.02 -9.99 -3.88
CA THR A 76 -3.49 -9.95 -5.24
C THR A 76 -2.08 -9.38 -5.23
N PHE A 77 -1.16 -10.02 -5.94
CA PHE A 77 0.16 -9.44 -6.20
C PHE A 77 -0.02 -8.13 -6.98
N SER A 78 0.45 -7.03 -6.40
CA SER A 78 0.32 -5.70 -6.99
C SER A 78 1.58 -4.91 -6.74
N PHE A 79 2.05 -4.21 -7.78
CA PHE A 79 3.34 -3.53 -7.82
C PHE A 79 3.22 -2.09 -8.32
N ILE A 80 4.17 -1.25 -7.88
CA ILE A 80 4.46 0.05 -8.49
C ILE A 80 5.86 0.00 -9.06
N LEU A 81 6.00 0.32 -10.34
CA LEU A 81 7.27 0.62 -10.98
C LEU A 81 7.38 2.15 -11.11
N GLU A 82 8.37 2.75 -10.47
CA GLU A 82 8.61 4.19 -10.49
C GLU A 82 9.97 4.50 -11.09
N GLY A 83 9.95 5.05 -12.30
CA GLY A 83 11.13 5.55 -12.98
C GLY A 83 11.60 6.88 -12.42
N LYS A 84 12.87 7.16 -12.67
CA LYS A 84 13.52 8.38 -12.21
C LYS A 84 12.88 9.65 -12.79
N ARG A 85 12.50 10.55 -11.89
CA ARG A 85 12.10 11.92 -12.23
C ARG A 85 13.31 12.83 -12.35
N TYR A 86 13.36 13.61 -13.42
CA TYR A 86 14.32 14.70 -13.61
C TYR A 86 13.59 16.05 -13.53
N GLY A 87 14.36 17.12 -13.33
CA GLY A 87 13.82 18.49 -13.27
C GLY A 87 13.19 18.96 -14.58
N ASP A 88 13.65 18.42 -15.71
CA ASP A 88 13.12 18.66 -17.06
C ASP A 88 12.63 17.34 -17.65
N VAL A 89 11.48 17.38 -18.34
CA VAL A 89 10.83 16.23 -18.98
C VAL A 89 11.68 15.59 -20.09
N THR A 90 12.53 16.37 -20.75
CA THR A 90 13.42 15.92 -21.84
C THR A 90 14.76 15.39 -21.35
N ASN A 91 15.11 15.67 -20.10
CA ASN A 91 16.41 15.29 -19.55
C ASN A 91 16.55 13.76 -19.49
N MET A 92 17.66 13.26 -20.05
CA MET A 92 18.01 11.85 -20.15
C MET A 92 16.85 10.98 -20.68
N LEU A 93 16.01 11.51 -21.58
CA LEU A 93 14.79 10.83 -22.04
C LEU A 93 15.10 9.42 -22.57
N GLN A 94 16.12 9.29 -23.42
CA GLN A 94 16.53 7.98 -23.94
C GLN A 94 16.87 6.99 -22.82
N ARG A 95 17.72 7.39 -21.85
CA ARG A 95 18.08 6.52 -20.73
C ARG A 95 16.86 6.12 -19.92
N ARG A 96 15.95 7.06 -19.63
CA ARG A 96 14.73 6.80 -18.85
C ARG A 96 13.79 5.84 -19.57
N THR A 97 13.61 6.02 -20.88
CA THR A 97 12.80 5.12 -21.71
C THR A 97 13.39 3.73 -21.75
N GLN A 98 14.70 3.61 -21.94
CA GLN A 98 15.38 2.31 -21.99
C GLN A 98 15.40 1.62 -20.62
N ALA A 99 15.59 2.37 -19.52
CA ALA A 99 15.52 1.85 -18.16
C ALA A 99 14.12 1.33 -17.82
N GLN A 100 13.07 2.09 -18.13
CA GLN A 100 11.68 1.66 -17.98
C GLN A 100 11.39 0.38 -18.77
N LEU A 101 11.82 0.34 -20.04
CA LEU A 101 11.65 -0.85 -20.87
C LEU A 101 12.37 -2.06 -20.27
N ALA A 102 13.62 -1.89 -19.83
CA ALA A 102 14.39 -2.95 -19.20
C ALA A 102 13.71 -3.46 -17.93
N ALA A 103 13.21 -2.58 -17.07
CA ALA A 103 12.50 -2.95 -15.85
C ALA A 103 11.15 -3.63 -16.12
N MET A 104 10.40 -3.19 -17.14
CA MET A 104 9.15 -3.85 -17.54
C MET A 104 9.42 -5.27 -18.09
N LEU A 105 10.43 -5.44 -18.93
CA LEU A 105 10.81 -6.75 -19.46
C LEU A 105 11.31 -7.68 -18.35
N ALA A 106 12.19 -7.18 -17.47
CA ALA A 106 12.66 -7.91 -16.30
C ALA A 106 11.50 -8.33 -15.39
N PHE A 107 10.55 -7.43 -15.14
CA PHE A 107 9.35 -7.74 -14.37
C PHE A 107 8.52 -8.85 -15.01
N LEU A 108 8.23 -8.75 -16.31
CA LEU A 108 7.47 -9.78 -17.03
C LEU A 108 8.16 -11.15 -16.99
N GLU A 109 9.48 -11.19 -17.19
CA GLU A 109 10.26 -12.43 -17.14
C GLU A 109 10.24 -13.06 -15.73
N VAL A 110 10.46 -12.26 -14.69
CA VAL A 110 10.43 -12.74 -13.29
C VAL A 110 9.05 -13.27 -12.93
N ILE A 111 7.98 -12.59 -13.36
CA ILE A 111 6.60 -13.03 -13.11
C ILE A 111 6.29 -14.32 -13.86
N ASP A 112 6.72 -14.49 -15.11
CA ASP A 112 6.52 -15.74 -15.85
C ASP A 112 7.27 -16.92 -15.19
N ASN A 113 8.52 -16.68 -14.76
CA ASN A 113 9.31 -17.68 -14.06
C ASN A 113 8.68 -18.09 -12.70
N ALA A 114 8.14 -17.11 -11.97
CA ALA A 114 7.48 -17.32 -10.67
C ALA A 114 5.98 -17.65 -10.78
N ARG A 115 5.43 -17.84 -12.00
CA ARG A 115 3.98 -17.87 -12.23
C ARG A 115 3.25 -18.92 -11.40
N LYS A 116 3.86 -20.10 -11.23
CA LYS A 116 3.25 -21.21 -10.50
C LYS A 116 3.07 -20.86 -9.03
N ASP A 117 4.11 -20.30 -8.41
CA ASP A 117 4.07 -19.89 -7.01
C ASP A 117 3.12 -18.71 -6.81
N ILE A 118 3.14 -17.73 -7.72
CA ILE A 118 2.22 -16.59 -7.68
C ILE A 118 0.76 -17.05 -7.72
N LEU A 119 0.42 -17.96 -8.64
CA LEU A 119 -0.94 -18.51 -8.75
C LEU A 119 -1.32 -19.30 -7.50
N ALA A 120 -0.44 -20.20 -7.04
CA ALA A 120 -0.69 -21.01 -5.84
C ALA A 120 -0.91 -20.16 -4.58
N ILE A 121 -0.05 -19.15 -4.34
CA ILE A 121 -0.18 -18.21 -3.22
C ILE A 121 -1.47 -17.39 -3.36
N THR A 122 -1.79 -16.92 -4.56
CA THR A 122 -2.99 -16.10 -4.78
C THR A 122 -4.27 -16.92 -4.54
N GLU A 123 -4.33 -18.16 -5.04
CA GLU A 123 -5.45 -19.06 -4.83
C GLU A 123 -5.63 -19.38 -3.34
N SER A 124 -4.57 -19.83 -2.66
CA SER A 124 -4.63 -20.21 -1.25
C SER A 124 -5.08 -19.05 -0.36
N THR A 125 -4.50 -17.87 -0.56
CA THR A 125 -4.78 -16.69 0.26
C THR A 125 -6.15 -16.08 -0.03
N ARG A 126 -6.68 -16.22 -1.26
CA ARG A 126 -8.06 -15.82 -1.56
C ARG A 126 -9.09 -16.78 -0.99
N GLU A 127 -8.81 -18.08 -0.96
CA GLU A 127 -9.69 -19.04 -0.28
C GLU A 127 -9.76 -18.76 1.23
N LEU A 128 -8.64 -18.44 1.87
CA LEU A 128 -8.63 -18.00 3.28
C LEU A 128 -9.46 -16.73 3.48
N LEU A 129 -9.37 -15.75 2.56
CA LEU A 129 -10.16 -14.53 2.64
C LEU A 129 -11.68 -14.81 2.53
N LYS A 130 -12.09 -15.75 1.67
CA LYS A 130 -13.50 -16.17 1.54
C LYS A 130 -13.97 -16.91 2.79
N GLN A 131 -13.14 -17.78 3.36
CA GLN A 131 -13.47 -18.50 4.60
C GLN A 131 -13.59 -17.54 5.80
N ALA A 132 -12.73 -16.53 5.88
CA ALA A 132 -12.80 -15.48 6.91
C ALA A 132 -14.08 -14.62 6.82
N VAL A 133 -14.73 -14.57 5.65
CA VAL A 133 -16.07 -13.97 5.52
C VAL A 133 -17.16 -14.87 6.12
N ALA A 134 -16.96 -16.19 6.14
CA ALA A 134 -17.90 -17.15 6.71
C ALA A 134 -17.78 -17.28 8.25
N THR A 135 -16.62 -16.97 8.83
CA THR A 135 -16.35 -17.02 10.28
C THR A 135 -16.30 -15.60 10.85
N THR A 136 -17.46 -14.96 11.03
CA THR A 136 -17.57 -13.53 11.37
C THR A 136 -17.33 -13.18 12.85
N GLU A 137 -17.07 -14.15 13.73
CA GLU A 137 -16.90 -13.83 15.15
C GLU A 137 -15.44 -13.49 15.48
N ASN A 138 -15.23 -12.23 15.87
CA ASN A 138 -14.00 -11.72 16.50
C ASN A 138 -12.75 -11.59 15.61
N GLU A 139 -12.88 -11.57 14.28
CA GLU A 139 -11.76 -11.23 13.39
C GLU A 139 -11.42 -9.73 13.50
N GLU A 140 -10.20 -9.41 13.91
CA GLU A 140 -9.69 -8.03 13.91
C GLU A 140 -9.17 -7.62 12.52
N VAL A 141 -9.59 -6.45 12.06
CA VAL A 141 -9.13 -5.84 10.80
C VAL A 141 -8.46 -4.51 11.10
N VAL A 142 -7.30 -4.26 10.48
CA VAL A 142 -6.54 -3.02 10.70
C VAL A 142 -7.06 -1.92 9.77
N ILE A 143 -7.76 -0.93 10.31
CA ILE A 143 -8.33 0.17 9.50
C ILE A 143 -7.40 1.39 9.43
N GLN A 144 -6.44 1.51 10.34
CA GLN A 144 -5.38 2.51 10.27
C GLN A 144 -4.04 1.88 10.63
N MET A 145 -3.01 2.19 9.85
CA MET A 145 -1.66 1.67 10.02
C MET A 145 -0.65 2.68 9.50
N ASP A 146 0.57 2.62 10.02
CA ASP A 146 1.63 3.57 9.68
C ASP A 146 3.01 2.92 9.81
N TYR A 147 4.02 3.60 9.27
CA TYR A 147 5.41 3.24 9.47
C TYR A 147 5.93 3.76 10.79
N PHE A 148 6.83 2.98 11.39
CA PHE A 148 7.47 3.26 12.66
C PHE A 148 8.98 2.99 12.58
N PRO A 149 9.78 3.68 13.41
CA PRO A 149 11.20 3.41 13.54
C PRO A 149 11.50 1.96 13.94
N ASP A 150 12.62 1.45 13.44
CA ASP A 150 13.23 0.18 13.84
C ASP A 150 14.54 0.49 14.57
N SER A 151 14.67 0.03 15.81
CA SER A 151 15.89 0.25 16.60
C SER A 151 17.12 -0.40 15.97
N THR A 152 16.91 -1.49 15.22
CA THR A 152 17.96 -2.26 14.55
C THR A 152 18.28 -1.73 13.15
N ARG A 153 17.37 -0.92 12.58
CA ARG A 153 17.47 -0.46 11.18
C ARG A 153 16.97 0.97 11.01
N LYS A 154 17.87 1.91 11.30
CA LYS A 154 17.61 3.37 11.30
C LYS A 154 17.91 4.06 9.97
N VAL A 155 18.59 3.37 9.06
CA VAL A 155 19.02 3.90 7.76
C VAL A 155 18.57 3.01 6.61
N VAL A 156 18.48 3.59 5.43
CA VAL A 156 18.39 2.88 4.16
C VAL A 156 19.54 3.33 3.26
N ARG A 157 20.33 2.37 2.78
CA ARG A 157 21.39 2.62 1.80
C ARG A 157 20.74 2.86 0.44
N PHE A 158 21.03 3.98 -0.20
CA PHE A 158 20.36 4.39 -1.43
C PHE A 158 21.34 5.12 -2.37
N PRO A 159 21.26 4.90 -3.69
CA PRO A 159 22.09 5.60 -4.66
C PRO A 159 21.70 7.07 -4.72
N ILE A 160 22.68 7.95 -4.55
CA ILE A 160 22.50 9.39 -4.70
C ILE A 160 23.45 9.98 -5.74
N PHE A 161 23.03 11.04 -6.39
CA PHE A 161 23.90 11.91 -7.16
C PHE A 161 24.40 13.03 -6.28
N ASN A 162 25.72 13.12 -6.14
CA ASN A 162 26.41 14.15 -5.39
C ASN A 162 26.81 15.29 -6.34
N PHE A 163 26.22 16.46 -6.14
CA PHE A 163 26.46 17.62 -6.99
C PHE A 163 27.83 18.28 -6.77
N HIS A 164 28.49 18.03 -5.63
CA HIS A 164 29.82 18.58 -5.36
C HIS A 164 30.91 17.79 -6.08
N THR A 165 30.78 16.46 -6.10
CA THR A 165 31.75 15.57 -6.75
C THR A 165 31.36 15.21 -8.18
N TRP A 166 30.11 15.52 -8.57
CA TRP A 166 29.50 15.17 -9.85
C TRP A 166 29.53 13.66 -10.13
N ARG A 167 29.33 12.85 -9.09
CA ARG A 167 29.37 11.38 -9.14
C ARG A 167 28.16 10.78 -8.44
N THR A 168 27.85 9.55 -8.84
CA THR A 168 26.89 8.71 -8.12
C THR A 168 27.63 8.01 -6.99
N GLU A 169 27.04 8.00 -5.79
CA GLU A 169 27.56 7.31 -4.61
C GLU A 169 26.42 6.66 -3.83
N GLU A 170 26.71 5.56 -3.13
CA GLU A 170 25.79 4.96 -2.18
C GLU A 170 25.86 5.70 -0.85
N LYS A 171 24.71 6.08 -0.30
CA LYS A 171 24.66 6.77 0.99
C LYS A 171 23.59 6.20 1.90
N ASP A 172 23.93 6.12 3.19
CA ASP A 172 22.96 5.83 4.24
C ASP A 172 22.08 7.06 4.47
N LEU A 173 20.78 6.89 4.25
CA LEU A 173 19.78 7.93 4.45
C LEU A 173 18.97 7.67 5.72
N ALA A 174 18.78 8.72 6.52
CA ALA A 174 18.05 8.72 7.78
C ALA A 174 17.12 9.96 7.84
N PRO A 175 16.06 9.95 8.69
CA PRO A 175 15.57 8.82 9.46
C PRO A 175 14.77 7.84 8.60
N PHE A 176 14.98 6.53 8.82
CA PHE A 176 14.28 5.48 8.08
C PHE A 176 13.35 4.65 8.98
N GLU A 177 12.11 4.48 8.55
CA GLU A 177 11.03 3.79 9.25
C GLU A 177 10.53 2.61 8.41
N PRO A 178 11.06 1.38 8.61
CA PRO A 178 10.67 0.23 7.80
C PRO A 178 9.44 -0.52 8.31
N LEU A 179 9.06 -0.35 9.58
CA LEU A 179 8.09 -1.23 10.24
C LEU A 179 6.68 -0.71 10.06
N VAL A 180 5.81 -1.48 9.41
CA VAL A 180 4.38 -1.18 9.39
C VAL A 180 3.74 -1.75 10.64
N LYS A 181 3.04 -0.91 11.41
CA LYS A 181 2.29 -1.33 12.61
C LYS A 181 0.85 -0.84 12.57
N PRO A 182 -0.09 -1.57 13.18
CA PRO A 182 -1.46 -1.10 13.34
C PRO A 182 -1.47 0.14 14.24
N LYS A 183 -2.27 1.13 13.86
CA LYS A 183 -2.65 2.28 14.70
C LYS A 183 -4.06 2.13 15.24
N LYS A 184 -4.97 1.56 14.44
CA LYS A 184 -6.34 1.28 14.81
C LYS A 184 -6.80 -0.02 14.14
N SER A 185 -7.25 -0.95 14.97
CA SER A 185 -7.94 -2.16 14.56
C SER A 185 -9.40 -2.09 15.02
N ILE A 186 -10.28 -2.80 14.33
CA ILE A 186 -11.66 -3.01 14.74
C ILE A 186 -12.00 -4.49 14.64
N THR A 187 -12.92 -4.95 15.46
CA THR A 187 -13.61 -6.21 15.18
C THR A 187 -14.50 -6.01 13.95
N LYS A 188 -14.36 -6.90 12.98
CA LYS A 188 -15.15 -6.87 11.75
C LYS A 188 -16.65 -6.92 12.08
N PRO A 189 -17.46 -5.94 11.62
CA PRO A 189 -18.89 -5.98 11.87
C PRO A 189 -19.54 -7.05 10.99
N ALA A 190 -20.66 -7.62 11.46
CA ALA A 190 -21.45 -8.57 10.67
C ALA A 190 -21.98 -7.94 9.36
N ALA A 191 -22.31 -6.66 9.39
CA ALA A 191 -22.71 -5.88 8.23
C ALA A 191 -22.52 -4.38 8.47
N TYR A 192 -22.46 -3.62 7.38
CA TYR A 192 -22.58 -2.17 7.41
C TYR A 192 -24.01 -1.77 7.01
N ILE A 193 -24.57 -0.76 7.65
CA ILE A 193 -25.90 -0.24 7.35
C ILE A 193 -25.84 1.22 6.89
N PHE A 194 -26.58 1.55 5.84
CA PHE A 194 -26.68 2.90 5.30
C PHE A 194 -28.07 3.12 4.69
N SER A 195 -28.40 4.39 4.44
CA SER A 195 -29.72 4.77 3.93
C SER A 195 -29.93 4.36 2.48
N ARG A 196 -31.12 3.86 2.14
CA ARG A 196 -31.53 3.57 0.74
C ARG A 196 -31.54 4.80 -0.19
N LYS A 197 -31.43 5.99 0.39
CA LYS A 197 -31.32 7.27 -0.33
C LYS A 197 -29.91 7.51 -0.88
N GLU A 198 -28.90 6.79 -0.41
CA GLU A 198 -27.50 6.92 -0.84
C GLU A 198 -27.25 6.27 -2.21
N LYS A 199 -27.91 6.79 -3.27
CA LYS A 199 -27.88 6.18 -4.61
C LYS A 199 -26.47 6.02 -5.18
N ARG A 200 -25.58 6.98 -4.93
CA ARG A 200 -24.18 6.93 -5.37
C ARG A 200 -23.39 5.83 -4.65
N LEU A 201 -23.62 5.65 -3.35
CA LEU A 201 -22.97 4.60 -2.58
C LEU A 201 -23.48 3.22 -3.02
N ILE A 202 -24.79 3.06 -3.21
CA ILE A 202 -25.39 1.81 -3.70
C ILE A 202 -24.80 1.43 -5.06
N ASP A 203 -24.76 2.36 -6.01
CA ASP A 203 -24.19 2.14 -7.33
C ASP A 203 -22.70 1.76 -7.26
N LEU A 204 -21.93 2.45 -6.42
CA LEU A 204 -20.52 2.13 -6.20
C LEU A 204 -20.34 0.72 -5.63
N LEU A 205 -21.06 0.37 -4.56
CA LEU A 205 -20.96 -0.94 -3.92
C LEU A 205 -21.41 -2.06 -4.89
N ALA A 206 -22.43 -1.82 -5.71
CA ALA A 206 -22.87 -2.76 -6.74
C ALA A 206 -21.80 -2.97 -7.82
N LYS A 207 -21.13 -1.91 -8.29
CA LYS A 207 -20.00 -2.00 -9.23
C LYS A 207 -18.81 -2.78 -8.67
N HIS A 208 -18.61 -2.71 -7.35
CA HIS A 208 -17.62 -3.50 -6.62
C HIS A 208 -18.15 -4.89 -6.19
N GLN A 209 -19.33 -5.30 -6.66
CA GLN A 209 -19.94 -6.60 -6.39
C GLN A 209 -20.11 -6.91 -4.89
N ILE A 210 -20.30 -5.87 -4.07
CA ILE A 210 -20.59 -6.03 -2.65
C ILE A 210 -22.05 -6.44 -2.51
N THR A 211 -22.28 -7.60 -1.88
CA THR A 211 -23.63 -8.09 -1.57
C THR A 211 -24.34 -7.13 -0.64
N MET A 212 -25.54 -6.69 -1.04
CA MET A 212 -26.37 -5.76 -0.27
C MET A 212 -27.75 -6.35 -0.07
N TYR A 213 -28.31 -6.15 1.12
CA TYR A 213 -29.67 -6.57 1.48
C TYR A 213 -30.50 -5.36 1.90
N GLN A 214 -31.76 -5.34 1.50
CA GLN A 214 -32.71 -4.33 1.95
C GLN A 214 -33.57 -4.87 3.09
N LEU A 215 -33.64 -4.13 4.20
CA LEU A 215 -34.58 -4.40 5.27
C LEU A 215 -36.02 -4.24 4.74
N LYS A 216 -36.84 -5.28 4.88
CA LYS A 216 -38.24 -5.32 4.39
C LYS A 216 -39.24 -4.68 5.36
N LYS A 217 -38.87 -4.56 6.63
CA LYS A 217 -39.70 -4.02 7.71
C LYS A 217 -38.85 -3.22 8.68
N SER A 218 -39.53 -2.38 9.46
CA SER A 218 -38.90 -1.69 10.59
C SER A 218 -38.19 -2.71 11.48
N THR A 219 -36.91 -2.51 11.71
CA THR A 219 -36.06 -3.45 12.45
C THR A 219 -35.18 -2.67 13.43
N ASP A 220 -35.21 -3.08 14.69
CA ASP A 220 -34.32 -2.57 15.73
C ASP A 220 -33.02 -3.38 15.69
N LEU A 221 -31.89 -2.69 15.53
CA LEU A 221 -30.58 -3.31 15.45
C LEU A 221 -29.65 -2.65 16.47
N ALA A 222 -28.88 -3.48 17.17
CA ALA A 222 -27.71 -3.02 17.90
C ALA A 222 -26.66 -2.60 16.88
N VAL A 223 -26.25 -1.34 16.93
CA VAL A 223 -25.28 -0.77 15.99
C VAL A 223 -24.15 -0.08 16.75
N GLU A 224 -22.98 -0.11 16.12
CA GLU A 224 -21.88 0.77 16.48
C GLU A 224 -21.89 1.97 15.52
N GLY A 225 -21.98 3.17 16.09
CA GLY A 225 -21.83 4.43 15.38
C GLY A 225 -20.52 5.11 15.74
N TYR A 226 -20.07 6.03 14.90
CA TYR A 226 -18.89 6.84 15.15
C TYR A 226 -19.30 8.31 15.28
N ARG A 227 -18.97 8.93 16.43
CA ARG A 227 -19.12 10.37 16.60
C ARG A 227 -17.81 11.06 16.28
N LEU A 228 -17.81 11.92 15.26
CA LEU A 228 -16.68 12.77 14.93
C LEU A 228 -16.42 13.71 16.11
N ARG A 229 -15.22 13.66 16.68
CA ARG A 229 -14.78 14.56 17.75
C ARG A 229 -14.02 15.74 17.17
N HIS A 230 -13.08 15.45 16.29
CA HIS A 230 -12.17 16.44 15.76
C HIS A 230 -11.69 16.04 14.38
N ILE A 231 -11.49 17.04 13.53
CA ILE A 231 -10.84 16.90 12.23
C ILE A 231 -9.58 17.76 12.30
N SER A 232 -8.42 17.12 12.20
CA SER A 232 -7.14 17.81 12.13
C SER A 232 -6.51 17.64 10.75
N VAL A 233 -5.67 18.60 10.37
CA VAL A 233 -4.89 18.52 9.15
C VAL A 233 -3.44 18.34 9.53
N ARG A 234 -2.76 17.36 8.94
CA ARG A 234 -1.30 17.22 9.03
C ARG A 234 -0.69 17.39 7.65
N GLN A 235 0.48 18.02 7.59
CA GLN A 235 1.30 18.04 6.38
C GLN A 235 2.12 16.76 6.33
N GLU A 236 2.07 16.04 5.22
CA GLU A 236 2.96 14.91 4.96
C GLU A 236 3.29 14.90 3.46
N GLU A 237 4.58 14.89 3.12
CA GLU A 237 5.04 14.92 1.72
C GLU A 237 4.52 16.13 0.92
N GLY A 238 4.40 17.28 1.58
CA GLY A 238 3.88 18.51 0.98
C GLY A 238 2.39 18.47 0.64
N LYS A 239 1.65 17.51 1.22
CA LYS A 239 0.20 17.37 1.06
C LYS A 239 -0.49 17.51 2.41
N GLU A 240 -1.63 18.21 2.38
CA GLU A 240 -2.57 18.21 3.49
C GLU A 240 -3.26 16.85 3.58
N LEU A 241 -3.10 16.20 4.72
CA LEU A 241 -3.79 14.98 5.07
C LEU A 241 -4.79 15.28 6.19
N VAL A 242 -6.04 14.94 5.94
CA VAL A 242 -7.10 15.02 6.93
C VAL A 242 -7.03 13.80 7.85
N ASN A 243 -6.91 14.05 9.14
CA ASN A 243 -7.09 13.05 10.18
C ASN A 243 -8.44 13.27 10.85
N VAL A 244 -9.20 12.20 10.99
CA VAL A 244 -10.51 12.22 11.62
C VAL A 244 -10.42 11.45 12.93
N ASP A 245 -10.57 12.14 14.04
CA ASP A 245 -10.77 11.52 15.35
C ASP A 245 -12.27 11.29 15.55
N ALA A 246 -12.62 10.02 15.73
CA ALA A 246 -13.99 9.58 15.93
C ALA A 246 -14.04 8.54 17.04
N HIS A 247 -15.00 8.71 17.94
CA HIS A 247 -15.22 7.80 19.05
C HIS A 247 -16.38 6.87 18.73
N PRO A 248 -16.21 5.54 18.91
CA PRO A 248 -17.31 4.60 18.75
C PRO A 248 -18.32 4.79 19.87
N PHE A 249 -19.58 4.52 19.58
CA PHE A 249 -20.65 4.39 20.57
C PHE A 249 -21.59 3.27 20.14
N GLN A 250 -22.13 2.55 21.10
CA GLN A 250 -23.14 1.52 20.85
C GLN A 250 -24.52 2.04 21.22
N HIS A 251 -25.50 1.71 20.39
CA HIS A 251 -26.89 2.08 20.60
C HIS A 251 -27.81 1.16 19.79
N THR A 252 -29.05 0.98 20.26
CA THR A 252 -30.10 0.30 19.51
C THR A 252 -30.85 1.31 18.65
N ALA A 253 -30.69 1.24 17.33
CA ALA A 253 -31.37 2.12 16.40
C ALA A 253 -32.47 1.39 15.62
N THR A 254 -33.60 2.06 15.43
CA THR A 254 -34.71 1.57 14.58
C THR A 254 -34.48 2.02 13.13
N PHE A 255 -34.34 1.06 12.22
CA PHE A 255 -34.22 1.31 10.78
C PHE A 255 -35.54 1.00 10.08
N ARG A 256 -36.03 1.94 9.26
CA ARG A 256 -37.29 1.86 8.52
C ARG A 256 -37.09 1.73 7.01
#